data_AF-K1ZZ82-F1
#
_entry.id   AF-K1ZZ82-F1
#
_cell.length_a   1.000
_cell.length_b   1.000
_cell.length_c   1.000
_cell.angle_alpha   90.00
_cell.angle_beta   90.00
_cell.angle_gamma   90.00
#
_symmetry.space_group_name_H-M   'P 1'
#
loop_
_entity.id
_entity.type
_entity.pdbx_description
1 polymer ?
#
loop_
_entity_poly.entity_id
_entity_poly.type
_entity_poly.pdbx_seq_one_letter_code
_entity_poly.pdbx_strand_id
1 'polypeptide(L)'
;PVAVLDERIDKTPYRLTLRFDPALTDGLEVMLSNQKVADMWKGSEVVLSLVRQSGGREAGSYVLTLTKDYYAYWVRTISAQDMARWDGTMLLDLAPDTLTITMPDVVTHRGTSFVGIAKEAAFHMVVQSLSDTKYGAARMALRQVDGEWIMPRMMSARERMVLIDSADFDAEDYLDLLGTGLSEDIQ
;
A
#
# COMPACT_ATOMS: atom_id res chain seq x y z
N PRO A 1 9.83 -10.35 -4.89
CA PRO A 1 8.52 -9.87 -4.41
C PRO A 1 8.71 -8.45 -3.90
N VAL A 2 7.69 -7.59 -3.95
CA VAL A 2 7.75 -6.24 -3.36
C VAL A 2 7.27 -6.21 -1.91
N ALA A 3 6.52 -7.23 -1.49
CA ALA A 3 6.14 -7.46 -0.10
C ALA A 3 6.16 -8.97 0.17
N VAL A 4 6.66 -9.36 1.34
CA VAL A 4 6.59 -10.72 1.87
C VAL A 4 5.97 -10.61 3.25
N LEU A 5 4.77 -11.15 3.40
CA LEU A 5 4.00 -11.05 4.63
C LEU A 5 4.23 -12.30 5.48
N ASP A 6 4.46 -12.11 6.77
CA ASP A 6 4.58 -13.17 7.77
C ASP A 6 3.59 -12.93 8.91
N GLU A 7 3.73 -13.63 10.04
CA GLU A 7 2.86 -13.46 11.21
C GLU A 7 2.75 -12.02 11.74
N ARG A 8 3.66 -11.11 11.40
CA ARG A 8 3.58 -9.69 11.80
C ARG A 8 2.33 -9.00 11.24
N ILE A 9 1.80 -9.47 10.11
CA ILE A 9 0.62 -8.90 9.46
C ILE A 9 -0.62 -8.89 10.36
N ASP A 10 -0.73 -9.87 11.28
CA ASP A 10 -1.86 -9.97 12.20
C ASP A 10 -1.86 -8.85 13.25
N LYS A 11 -0.72 -8.18 13.45
CA LYS A 11 -0.52 -7.14 14.47
C LYS A 11 -0.30 -5.76 13.87
N THR A 12 0.36 -5.68 12.72
CA THR A 12 0.69 -4.41 12.10
C THR A 12 0.64 -4.49 10.57
N PRO A 13 0.22 -3.43 9.88
CA PRO A 13 0.23 -3.42 8.43
C PRO A 13 1.65 -3.43 7.86
N TYR A 14 1.79 -4.02 6.67
CA TYR A 14 2.94 -3.80 5.80
C TYR A 14 2.64 -2.65 4.85
N ARG A 15 3.52 -1.64 4.80
CA ARG A 15 3.37 -0.47 3.95
C ARG A 15 4.21 -0.61 2.69
N LEU A 16 3.57 -0.47 1.53
CA LEU A 16 4.24 -0.16 0.28
C LEU A 16 4.16 1.35 0.03
N THR A 17 5.31 2.00 -0.14
CA THR A 17 5.40 3.41 -0.51
C THR A 17 5.77 3.50 -1.98
N LEU A 18 4.88 4.03 -2.81
CA LEU A 18 5.18 4.38 -4.19
C LEU A 18 5.37 5.90 -4.32
N ARG A 19 6.41 6.31 -5.03
CA ARG A 19 6.64 7.72 -5.37
C ARG A 19 6.57 7.92 -6.87
N PHE A 20 5.64 8.76 -7.30
CA PHE A 20 5.47 9.17 -8.68
C PHE A 20 5.94 10.60 -8.89
N ASP A 21 6.18 10.98 -10.14
CA ASP A 21 6.28 12.38 -10.53
C ASP A 21 4.88 12.92 -10.84
N PRO A 22 4.31 13.81 -10.00
CA PRO A 22 2.95 14.29 -10.18
C PRO A 22 2.78 15.13 -11.45
N ALA A 23 3.84 15.74 -11.98
CA ALA A 23 3.78 16.53 -13.22
C ALA A 23 3.73 15.64 -14.48
N LEU A 24 4.17 14.38 -14.36
CA LEU A 24 4.26 13.42 -15.47
C LEU A 24 3.31 12.22 -15.30
N THR A 25 2.36 12.30 -14.37
CA THR A 25 1.42 11.21 -14.08
C THR A 25 -0.02 11.72 -14.16
N ASP A 26 -0.76 11.27 -15.17
CA ASP A 26 -2.18 11.59 -15.37
C ASP A 26 -3.11 10.37 -15.19
N GLY A 27 -2.55 9.17 -15.23
CA GLY A 27 -3.23 7.98 -14.76
C GLY A 27 -2.30 6.78 -14.59
N LEU A 28 -2.62 5.96 -13.61
CA LEU A 28 -1.83 4.80 -13.21
C LEU A 28 -2.72 3.65 -12.77
N GLU A 29 -2.14 2.46 -12.84
CA GLU A 29 -2.69 1.23 -12.30
C GLU A 29 -1.57 0.44 -11.62
N VAL A 30 -1.85 -0.01 -10.39
CA VAL A 30 -0.98 -0.87 -9.60
C VAL A 30 -1.70 -2.19 -9.38
N MET A 31 -1.07 -3.29 -9.75
CA MET A 31 -1.58 -4.63 -9.49
C MET A 31 -0.65 -5.36 -8.54
N LEU A 32 -1.20 -5.99 -7.50
CA LEU A 32 -0.49 -6.92 -6.65
C LEU A 32 -1.03 -8.33 -6.88
N SER A 33 -0.13 -9.28 -7.13
CA SER A 33 -0.46 -10.70 -7.28
C SER A 33 0.49 -11.55 -6.45
N ASN A 34 -0.02 -12.65 -5.92
CA ASN A 34 0.78 -13.71 -5.29
C ASN A 34 1.56 -14.55 -6.31
N GLN A 35 1.32 -14.36 -7.62
CA GLN A 35 1.98 -15.08 -8.69
C GLN A 35 2.71 -14.13 -9.63
N LYS A 36 3.95 -14.46 -9.97
CA LYS A 36 4.71 -13.77 -11.02
C LYS A 36 4.40 -14.40 -12.37
N VAL A 37 3.30 -13.97 -12.99
CA VAL A 37 2.87 -14.40 -14.33
C VAL A 37 2.93 -13.24 -15.32
N ALA A 38 2.92 -13.54 -16.62
CA ALA A 38 2.96 -12.51 -17.66
C ALA A 38 1.69 -11.65 -17.67
N ASP A 39 0.53 -12.25 -17.40
CA ASP A 39 -0.78 -11.58 -17.29
C ASP A 39 -1.19 -11.53 -15.81
N MET A 40 -0.70 -10.50 -15.09
CA MET A 40 -0.98 -10.34 -13.66
C MET A 40 -2.42 -9.91 -13.37
N TRP A 41 -3.20 -9.51 -14.38
CA TRP A 41 -4.61 -9.14 -14.20
C TRP A 41 -5.47 -10.32 -13.75
N LYS A 42 -5.26 -11.51 -14.35
CA LYS A 42 -6.07 -12.71 -14.07
C LYS A 42 -5.81 -13.34 -12.69
N GLY A 43 -4.76 -12.92 -12.01
CA GLY A 43 -4.38 -13.42 -10.68
C GLY A 43 -4.09 -12.30 -9.69
N SER A 44 -4.52 -11.08 -9.97
CA SER A 44 -4.31 -9.96 -9.05
C SER A 44 -5.23 -10.10 -7.85
N GLU A 45 -4.66 -10.09 -6.66
CA GLU A 45 -5.40 -10.00 -5.41
C GLU A 45 -5.85 -8.56 -5.14
N VAL A 46 -5.07 -7.60 -5.65
CA VAL A 46 -5.33 -6.17 -5.54
C VAL A 46 -5.11 -5.53 -6.89
N VAL A 47 -6.09 -4.75 -7.33
CA VAL A 47 -5.93 -3.75 -8.37
C VAL A 47 -6.27 -2.39 -7.79
N LEU A 48 -5.36 -1.44 -7.95
CA LEU A 48 -5.58 -0.05 -7.68
C LEU A 48 -5.46 0.72 -8.98
N SER A 49 -6.37 1.64 -9.25
CA SER A 49 -6.18 2.62 -10.32
C SER A 49 -6.50 4.03 -9.86
N LEU A 50 -5.77 5.00 -10.40
CA LEU A 50 -6.01 6.42 -10.22
C LEU A 50 -5.96 7.05 -11.61
N VAL A 51 -7.09 7.57 -12.08
CA VAL A 51 -7.21 8.03 -13.47
C VAL A 51 -7.90 9.39 -13.54
N ARG A 52 -7.26 10.35 -14.22
CA ARG A 52 -7.88 11.64 -14.54
C ARG A 52 -8.99 11.47 -15.56
N GLN A 53 -10.18 11.99 -15.26
CA GLN A 53 -11.32 11.96 -16.16
C GLN A 53 -11.21 13.10 -17.18
N SER A 54 -11.34 12.78 -18.46
CA SER A 54 -11.26 13.73 -19.58
C SER A 54 -12.62 14.33 -19.95
N GLY A 55 -13.73 13.69 -19.57
CA GLY A 55 -15.07 14.10 -19.99
C GLY A 55 -16.18 13.82 -18.97
N GLY A 56 -17.38 14.29 -19.28
CA GLY A 56 -18.57 14.13 -18.44
C GLY A 56 -18.60 15.07 -17.24
N ARG A 57 -19.45 14.74 -16.26
CA ARG A 57 -19.65 15.56 -15.04
C ARG A 57 -18.40 15.65 -14.16
N GLU A 58 -17.52 14.66 -14.25
CA GLU A 58 -16.29 14.56 -13.47
C GLU A 58 -15.05 15.01 -14.24
N ALA A 59 -15.22 15.65 -15.40
CA ALA A 59 -14.09 16.11 -16.21
C ALA A 59 -13.10 16.95 -15.39
N GLY A 60 -11.83 16.56 -15.42
CA GLY A 60 -10.75 17.17 -14.66
C GLY A 60 -10.51 16.54 -13.28
N SER A 61 -11.49 15.86 -12.69
CA SER A 61 -11.34 15.09 -11.44
C SER A 61 -10.52 13.81 -11.68
N TYR A 62 -10.04 13.22 -10.59
CA TYR A 62 -9.42 11.91 -10.59
C TYR A 62 -10.34 10.89 -9.93
N VAL A 63 -10.35 9.68 -10.46
CA VAL A 63 -11.09 8.55 -9.87
C VAL A 63 -10.07 7.57 -9.35
N LEU A 64 -10.02 7.43 -8.02
CA LEU A 64 -9.28 6.39 -7.32
C LEU A 64 -10.20 5.18 -7.15
N THR A 65 -9.71 4.02 -7.54
CA THR A 65 -10.46 2.77 -7.54
C THR A 65 -9.62 1.68 -6.91
N LEU A 66 -10.23 0.91 -6.01
CA LEU A 66 -9.70 -0.33 -5.47
C LEU A 66 -10.59 -1.46 -5.94
N THR A 67 -9.99 -2.53 -6.42
CA THR A 67 -10.71 -3.67 -6.97
C THR A 67 -10.07 -4.96 -6.51
N LYS A 68 -10.92 -5.90 -6.13
CA LYS A 68 -10.61 -7.31 -6.03
C LYS A 68 -11.75 -8.08 -6.68
N ASP A 69 -11.42 -8.81 -7.74
CA ASP A 69 -12.38 -9.52 -8.58
C ASP A 69 -13.51 -8.60 -9.10
N TYR A 70 -14.61 -9.18 -9.58
CA TYR A 70 -15.73 -8.43 -10.15
C TYR A 70 -16.62 -7.75 -9.08
N TYR A 71 -16.61 -8.25 -7.84
CA TYR A 71 -17.61 -7.89 -6.83
C TYR A 71 -17.12 -6.94 -5.73
N ALA A 72 -15.80 -6.87 -5.52
CA ALA A 72 -15.22 -6.05 -4.47
C ALA A 72 -14.61 -4.80 -5.12
N TYR A 73 -15.32 -3.68 -5.01
CA TYR A 73 -15.01 -2.46 -5.73
C TYR A 73 -15.27 -1.23 -4.86
N TRP A 74 -14.24 -0.42 -4.62
CA TRP A 74 -14.32 0.80 -3.83
C TRP A 74 -13.84 1.97 -4.69
N VAL A 75 -14.62 3.04 -4.72
CA VAL A 75 -14.34 4.21 -5.55
C VAL A 75 -14.33 5.46 -4.71
N ARG A 76 -13.40 6.35 -5.04
CA ARG A 76 -13.34 7.70 -4.54
C ARG A 76 -12.99 8.67 -5.65
N THR A 77 -13.88 9.62 -5.90
CA THR A 77 -13.57 10.78 -6.73
C THR A 77 -12.78 11.80 -5.91
N ILE A 78 -11.72 12.32 -6.52
CA ILE A 78 -10.80 13.32 -5.98
C ILE A 78 -10.89 14.55 -6.90
N SER A 79 -11.13 15.72 -6.32
CA SER A 79 -11.22 16.95 -7.10
C SER A 79 -9.85 17.31 -7.69
N ALA A 80 -9.84 18.04 -8.82
CA ALA A 80 -8.60 18.59 -9.37
C ALA A 80 -7.86 19.50 -8.37
N GLN A 81 -8.61 20.20 -7.50
CA GLN A 81 -8.07 21.09 -6.47
C GLN A 81 -7.33 20.30 -5.39
N ASP A 82 -7.90 19.20 -4.89
CA ASP A 82 -7.23 18.35 -3.92
C ASP A 82 -6.01 17.68 -4.56
N MET A 83 -6.17 17.20 -5.80
CA MET A 83 -5.10 16.53 -6.53
C MET A 83 -3.91 17.45 -6.82
N ALA A 84 -4.12 18.75 -6.93
CA ALA A 84 -3.03 19.72 -7.07
C ALA A 84 -2.11 19.79 -5.85
N ARG A 85 -2.53 19.26 -4.69
CA ARG A 85 -1.69 19.12 -3.49
C ARG A 85 -0.90 17.82 -3.44
N TRP A 86 -1.11 16.91 -4.40
CA TRP A 86 -0.42 15.63 -4.42
C TRP A 86 1.07 15.81 -4.69
N ASP A 87 1.90 15.30 -3.80
CA ASP A 87 3.36 15.32 -3.90
C ASP A 87 3.94 14.15 -4.70
N GLY A 88 3.08 13.26 -5.22
CA GLY A 88 3.47 12.02 -5.88
C GLY A 88 3.52 10.80 -4.97
N THR A 89 3.30 10.95 -3.66
CA THR A 89 3.36 9.84 -2.70
C THR A 89 2.04 9.07 -2.65
N MET A 90 2.12 7.74 -2.72
CA MET A 90 1.02 6.82 -2.44
C MET A 90 1.49 5.77 -1.45
N LEU A 91 0.80 5.69 -0.30
CA LEU A 91 1.06 4.70 0.74
C LEU A 91 -0.03 3.63 0.67
N LEU A 92 0.35 2.37 0.49
CA LEU A 92 -0.55 1.23 0.49
C LEU A 92 -0.28 0.40 1.74
N ASP A 93 -1.18 0.47 2.69
CA ASP A 93 -1.12 -0.31 3.92
C ASP A 93 -1.89 -1.61 3.69
N LEU A 94 -1.12 -2.70 3.57
CA LEU A 94 -1.61 -4.07 3.50
C LEU A 94 -1.86 -4.53 4.94
N ALA A 95 -3.09 -4.85 5.26
CA ALA A 95 -3.50 -5.44 6.54
C ALA A 95 -4.45 -6.60 6.29
N PRO A 96 -4.69 -7.49 7.26
CA PRO A 96 -5.56 -8.65 7.06
C PRO A 96 -6.92 -8.23 6.48
N ASP A 97 -7.27 -8.84 5.34
CA ASP A 97 -8.49 -8.59 4.55
C ASP A 97 -8.70 -7.14 4.09
N THR A 98 -7.75 -6.24 4.29
CA THR A 98 -7.97 -4.80 4.06
C THR A 98 -6.77 -4.12 3.41
N LEU A 99 -7.09 -3.16 2.55
CA LEU A 99 -6.13 -2.33 1.87
C LEU A 99 -6.50 -0.88 2.14
N THR A 100 -5.57 -0.11 2.71
CA THR A 100 -5.75 1.32 2.88
C THR A 100 -4.77 2.06 2.00
N ILE A 101 -5.25 3.02 1.22
CA ILE A 101 -4.42 3.92 0.46
C ILE A 101 -4.49 5.30 1.06
N THR A 102 -3.32 5.86 1.27
CA THR A 102 -3.16 7.24 1.69
C THR A 102 -2.33 7.98 0.66
N MET A 103 -2.93 9.04 0.12
CA MET A 103 -2.26 10.10 -0.60
C MET A 103 -2.21 11.30 0.36
N PRO A 104 -1.05 11.59 0.97
CA PRO A 104 -0.92 12.64 1.97
C PRO A 104 -1.52 13.96 1.48
N ASP A 105 -2.27 14.65 2.34
CA ASP A 105 -2.98 15.92 2.05
C ASP A 105 -4.02 15.87 0.91
N VAL A 106 -4.31 14.69 0.36
CA VAL A 106 -5.29 14.48 -0.71
C VAL A 106 -6.44 13.60 -0.22
N VAL A 107 -6.17 12.33 0.09
CA VAL A 107 -7.21 11.37 0.44
C VAL A 107 -6.66 10.15 1.18
N THR A 108 -7.46 9.62 2.10
CA THR A 108 -7.32 8.25 2.59
C THR A 108 -8.56 7.45 2.18
N HIS A 109 -8.36 6.30 1.56
CA HIS A 109 -9.42 5.41 1.11
C HIS A 109 -9.12 3.97 1.50
N ARG A 110 -10.11 3.28 2.06
CA ARG A 110 -9.96 1.91 2.54
C ARG A 110 -10.94 1.01 1.80
N GLY A 111 -10.43 -0.12 1.32
CA GLY A 111 -11.23 -1.25 0.88
C GLY A 111 -11.05 -2.46 1.82
N THR A 112 -11.99 -3.40 1.72
CA THR A 112 -12.07 -4.60 2.57
C THR A 112 -12.12 -5.86 1.72
N SER A 113 -12.32 -7.05 2.29
CA SER A 113 -12.49 -8.30 1.51
C SER A 113 -11.28 -8.71 0.64
N PHE A 114 -10.09 -8.15 0.91
CA PHE A 114 -8.82 -8.50 0.28
C PHE A 114 -8.18 -9.72 0.94
N VAL A 115 -8.89 -10.86 0.89
CA VAL A 115 -8.50 -12.09 1.62
C VAL A 115 -7.13 -12.67 1.26
N GLY A 116 -6.57 -12.30 0.10
CA GLY A 116 -5.21 -12.66 -0.28
C GLY A 116 -4.13 -11.90 0.50
N ILE A 117 -4.47 -10.80 1.18
CA ILE A 117 -3.58 -10.10 2.11
C ILE A 117 -3.61 -10.84 3.44
N ALA A 118 -2.79 -11.88 3.52
CA ALA A 118 -2.68 -12.75 4.67
C ALA A 118 -1.22 -13.13 4.93
N LYS A 119 -0.95 -13.78 6.06
CA LYS A 119 0.35 -14.37 6.37
C LYS A 119 0.82 -15.29 5.23
N GLU A 120 2.13 -15.37 5.04
CA GLU A 120 2.81 -16.16 4.00
C GLU A 120 2.56 -15.66 2.56
N ALA A 121 1.77 -14.60 2.36
CA ALA A 121 1.58 -14.02 1.05
C ALA A 121 2.86 -13.30 0.59
N ALA A 122 3.31 -13.61 -0.62
CA ALA A 122 4.40 -12.90 -1.29
C ALA A 122 3.86 -12.16 -2.51
N PHE A 123 3.81 -10.84 -2.45
CA PHE A 123 3.28 -10.02 -3.54
C PHE A 123 4.35 -9.64 -4.55
N HIS A 124 4.02 -9.84 -5.81
CA HIS A 124 4.66 -9.22 -6.96
C HIS A 124 3.81 -8.04 -7.41
N MET A 125 4.45 -7.04 -8.03
CA MET A 125 3.76 -5.83 -8.46
C MET A 125 4.02 -5.52 -9.93
N VAL A 126 2.97 -5.07 -10.60
CA VAL A 126 3.03 -4.35 -11.87
C VAL A 126 2.50 -2.95 -11.64
N VAL A 127 3.19 -1.98 -12.23
CA VAL A 127 2.74 -0.58 -12.28
C VAL A 127 2.73 -0.17 -13.74
N GLN A 128 1.60 0.33 -14.22
CA GLN A 128 1.43 0.76 -15.60
C GLN A 128 0.65 2.05 -15.70
N SER A 129 0.82 2.78 -16.80
CA SER A 129 -0.03 3.94 -17.09
C SER A 129 -1.43 3.49 -17.50
N LEU A 130 -2.44 4.28 -17.13
CA LEU A 130 -3.84 3.99 -17.43
C LEU A 130 -4.56 5.26 -17.89
N SER A 131 -5.37 5.15 -18.94
CA SER A 131 -6.20 6.24 -19.47
C SER A 131 -7.68 6.00 -19.11
N ASP A 132 -8.47 7.07 -19.02
CA ASP A 132 -9.92 7.00 -18.81
C ASP A 132 -10.66 6.52 -20.06
N THR A 133 -10.00 6.59 -21.22
CA THR A 133 -10.51 6.12 -22.50
C THR A 133 -9.74 4.88 -22.95
N LYS A 134 -10.45 3.91 -23.52
CA LYS A 134 -9.83 2.70 -24.04
C LYS A 134 -8.83 3.05 -25.14
N TYR A 135 -7.57 2.66 -24.96
CA TYR A 135 -6.44 3.01 -25.84
C TYR A 135 -6.14 4.51 -25.92
N GLY A 136 -6.61 5.30 -24.95
CA GLY A 136 -6.25 6.70 -24.81
C GLY A 136 -4.78 6.88 -24.44
N ALA A 137 -4.27 8.08 -24.66
CA ALA A 137 -2.95 8.45 -24.15
C ALA A 137 -2.97 8.49 -22.62
N ALA A 138 -1.91 7.98 -22.00
CA ALA A 138 -1.66 8.08 -20.58
C ALA A 138 -0.16 8.22 -20.33
N ARG A 139 0.20 8.95 -19.29
CA ARG A 139 1.57 9.18 -18.84
C ARG A 139 1.67 8.84 -17.37
N MET A 140 2.79 8.24 -17.04
CA MET A 140 3.14 7.88 -15.67
C MET A 140 4.66 7.88 -15.56
N ALA A 141 5.17 8.43 -14.46
CA ALA A 141 6.57 8.33 -14.12
C ALA A 141 6.71 7.87 -12.67
N LEU A 142 6.90 6.57 -12.48
CA LEU A 142 7.25 5.97 -11.19
C LEU A 142 8.73 6.20 -10.91
N ARG A 143 9.04 6.71 -9.72
CA ARG A 143 10.41 7.03 -9.28
C ARG A 143 10.96 6.01 -8.31
N GLN A 144 10.13 5.55 -7.38
CA GLN A 144 10.56 4.68 -6.29
C GLN A 144 9.42 3.78 -5.81
N VAL A 145 9.81 2.61 -5.31
CA VAL A 145 8.95 1.66 -4.59
C VAL A 145 9.74 1.17 -3.39
N ASP A 146 9.18 1.36 -2.20
CA ASP A 146 9.73 0.85 -0.95
C ASP A 146 8.68 0.01 -0.22
N GLY A 147 9.13 -0.93 0.60
CA GLY A 147 8.28 -1.77 1.43
C GLY A 147 8.84 -1.86 2.86
N GLU A 148 7.98 -1.65 3.86
CA GLU A 148 8.38 -1.68 5.27
C GLU A 148 7.22 -2.11 6.18
N TRP A 149 7.53 -2.69 7.33
CA TRP A 149 6.55 -2.91 8.39
C TRP A 149 6.30 -1.60 9.15
N ILE A 150 5.03 -1.25 9.35
CA ILE A 150 4.70 -0.09 10.18
C ILE A 150 4.92 -0.46 11.64
N MET A 151 5.59 0.40 12.42
CA MET A 151 5.65 0.29 13.87
C MET A 151 4.60 1.20 14.53
N PRO A 152 3.57 0.66 15.21
CA PRO A 152 2.59 1.48 15.92
C PRO A 152 3.25 2.28 17.06
N ARG A 153 2.86 3.54 17.23
CA ARG A 153 3.46 4.44 18.25
C ARG A 153 3.33 3.94 19.69
N MET A 154 2.25 3.22 19.99
CA MET A 154 1.95 2.68 21.34
C MET A 154 2.57 1.29 21.59
N MET A 155 3.34 0.78 20.64
CA MET A 155 3.99 -0.51 20.77
C MET A 155 5.14 -0.42 21.78
N SER A 156 5.08 -1.24 22.82
CA SER A 156 6.14 -1.39 23.83
C SER A 156 7.46 -1.82 23.17
N ALA A 157 8.60 -1.53 23.81
CA ALA A 157 9.90 -1.91 23.26
C ALA A 157 9.98 -3.43 22.97
N ARG A 158 9.39 -4.25 23.83
CA ARG A 158 9.27 -5.70 23.66
C ARG A 158 8.48 -6.09 22.40
N GLU A 159 7.37 -5.41 22.13
CA GLU A 159 6.56 -5.69 20.94
C GLU A 159 7.25 -5.22 19.64
N ARG A 160 8.06 -4.14 19.69
CA ARG A 160 8.86 -3.69 18.54
C ARG A 160 9.92 -4.70 18.13
N MET A 161 10.51 -5.42 19.09
CA MET A 161 11.51 -6.45 18.77
C MET A 161 10.91 -7.65 18.03
N VAL A 162 9.61 -7.93 18.19
CA VAL A 162 8.90 -8.95 17.40
C VAL A 162 8.74 -8.52 15.93
N LEU A 163 8.94 -7.23 15.61
CA LEU A 163 8.87 -6.70 14.26
C LEU A 163 10.24 -6.61 13.57
N ILE A 164 11.36 -6.83 14.26
CA ILE A 164 12.71 -6.82 13.69
C ILE A 164 12.87 -8.07 12.80
N ASP A 165 13.45 -7.90 11.61
CA ASP A 165 13.72 -9.04 10.74
C ASP A 165 14.69 -10.01 11.41
N SER A 166 14.45 -11.31 11.26
CA SER A 166 15.23 -12.36 11.92
C SER A 166 16.73 -12.31 11.62
N ALA A 167 17.12 -11.71 10.49
CA ALA A 167 18.52 -11.50 10.12
C ALA A 167 19.22 -10.41 10.95
N ASP A 168 18.46 -9.48 11.51
CA ASP A 168 18.94 -8.32 12.29
C ASP A 168 18.68 -8.49 13.80
N PHE A 169 18.23 -9.67 14.24
CA PHE A 169 17.93 -9.95 15.63
C PHE A 169 19.21 -10.16 16.46
N ASP A 170 19.45 -9.27 17.42
CA ASP A 170 20.51 -9.40 18.42
C ASP A 170 19.95 -9.95 19.73
N ALA A 171 20.41 -11.13 20.13
CA ALA A 171 19.95 -11.82 21.33
C ALA A 171 20.48 -11.19 22.63
N GLU A 172 21.65 -10.54 22.61
CA GLU A 172 22.21 -9.88 23.78
C GLU A 172 21.46 -8.58 24.08
N ASP A 173 21.20 -7.77 23.04
CA ASP A 173 20.41 -6.54 23.17
C ASP A 173 18.97 -6.83 23.65
N TYR A 174 18.40 -7.98 23.24
CA TYR A 174 17.10 -8.46 23.70
C TYR A 174 17.07 -8.75 25.22
N LEU A 175 18.12 -9.39 25.75
CA LEU A 175 18.19 -9.74 27.17
C LEU A 175 18.35 -8.49 28.04
N ASP A 176 19.12 -7.51 27.59
CA ASP A 176 19.31 -6.23 28.27
C ASP A 176 18.01 -5.39 28.32
N LEU A 177 17.23 -5.41 27.23
CA LEU A 177 15.92 -4.77 27.15
C LEU A 177 14.87 -5.43 28.07
N LEU A 178 14.91 -6.76 28.22
CA LEU A 178 14.04 -7.45 29.17
C LEU A 178 14.43 -7.16 30.62
N GLY A 179 15.73 -7.05 30.92
CA GLY A 179 16.22 -6.71 32.25
C GLY A 179 15.81 -5.31 32.71
N THR A 180 15.77 -4.35 31.77
CA THR A 180 15.34 -2.98 32.05
C THR A 180 13.81 -2.85 32.23
N GLY A 181 13.00 -3.53 31.42
CA GLY A 181 11.53 -3.53 31.56
C GLY A 181 11.02 -4.20 32.84
N LEU A 182 11.68 -5.26 33.33
CA LEU A 182 11.34 -5.90 34.61
C LEU A 182 11.59 -5.01 35.83
N SER A 183 12.42 -3.98 35.69
CA SER A 183 12.75 -3.05 36.77
C SER A 183 11.71 -1.95 36.95
N GLU A 184 10.97 -1.61 35.89
CA GLU A 184 9.94 -0.56 35.91
C GLU A 184 8.58 -1.08 36.43
N ASP A 185 8.26 -2.37 36.27
CA ASP A 185 7.01 -2.99 36.75
C ASP A 185 7.02 -3.32 38.28
N ILE A 186 8.12 -3.05 38.99
CA ILE A 186 8.30 -3.34 40.42
C ILE A 186 8.22 -2.07 41.30
N GLN A 187 7.93 -0.90 40.73
CA GLN A 187 7.68 0.35 41.49
C GLN A 187 6.20 0.77 41.49
#